data_AF-A0A5S3SYX3-F1
#
_entry.id   AF-A0A5S3SYX3-F1
#
_cell.length_a   1.000
_cell.length_b   1.000
_cell.length_c   1.000
_cell.angle_alpha   90.00
_cell.angle_beta   90.00
_cell.angle_gamma   90.00
#
_symmetry.space_group_name_H-M   'P 1'
#
loop_
_entity.id
_entity.type
_entity.pdbx_description
1 polymer ?
#
loop_
_entity_poly.entity_id
_entity_poly.type
_entity_poly.pdbx_seq_one_letter_code
_entity_poly.pdbx_strand_id
1 'polypeptide(L)' 'WNATDRQVASMGLSEEAMRELNPDAVFCQLDCFSGVLPGPRTNYLGYDDLVQATTGIMLRFGGSMDTPE' A
#
# COMPACT_ATOMS: atom_id res chain seq x y z
N TRP A 1 9.31 1.67 0.21
CA TRP A 1 8.73 2.96 -0.22
C TRP A 1 7.24 2.98 0.12
N ASN A 2 6.64 4.18 0.12
CA ASN A 2 5.18 4.38 0.18
C ASN A 2 4.70 5.13 -1.07
N ALA A 3 4.78 4.43 -2.20
CA ALA A 3 4.45 4.93 -3.53
C ALA A 3 4.09 3.72 -4.41
N THR A 4 3.45 3.96 -5.54
CA THR A 4 3.20 2.88 -6.51
C THR A 4 4.50 2.41 -7.15
N ASP A 5 4.54 1.15 -7.59
CA ASP A 5 5.73 0.57 -8.25
C ASP A 5 6.13 1.38 -9.49
N ARG A 6 5.13 1.90 -10.22
CA ARG A 6 5.35 2.78 -11.38
C ARG A 6 6.11 4.06 -11.01
N GLN A 7 5.77 4.69 -9.89
CA GLN A 7 6.45 5.91 -9.44
C GLN A 7 7.90 5.60 -9.06
N VAL A 8 8.11 4.54 -8.29
CA VAL A 8 9.44 4.08 -7.86
C VAL A 8 10.34 3.75 -9.06
N ALA A 9 9.80 3.01 -10.03
CA ALA A 9 10.50 2.69 -11.27
C ALA A 9 10.87 3.94 -12.08
N SER A 10 9.97 4.93 -12.18
CA SER A 10 10.24 6.18 -12.91
C SER A 10 11.36 7.02 -12.31
N MET A 11 11.66 6.82 -11.02
CA MET A 11 12.76 7.47 -10.31
C MET A 11 14.07 6.68 -10.37
N GLY A 12 14.09 5.51 -11.03
CA GLY A 12 15.25 4.62 -11.05
C GLY A 12 15.50 3.92 -9.71
N LEU A 13 14.50 3.83 -8.83
CA LEU A 13 14.60 3.25 -7.50
C LEU A 13 14.04 1.82 -7.43
N SER A 14 13.98 1.09 -8.55
CA SER A 14 13.51 -0.30 -8.57
C SER A 14 14.43 -1.20 -7.75
N GLU A 15 13.92 -2.37 -7.35
CA GLU A 15 14.71 -3.34 -6.59
C GLU A 15 15.98 -3.73 -7.35
N GLU A 16 15.89 -3.97 -8.66
CA GLU A 16 17.02 -4.32 -9.50
C GLU A 16 18.08 -3.20 -9.50
N ALA A 17 17.66 -1.96 -9.78
CA ALA A 17 18.57 -0.81 -9.84
C ALA A 17 19.24 -0.54 -8.49
N MET A 18 18.52 -0.73 -7.39
CA MET A 18 19.04 -0.51 -6.05
C MET A 18 19.95 -1.66 -5.58
N ARG A 19 19.69 -2.91 -6.00
CA ARG A 19 20.59 -4.05 -5.75
C ARG A 19 21.92 -3.91 -6.47
N GLU A 20 21.94 -3.34 -7.67
CA GLU A 20 23.18 -3.01 -8.38
C GLU A 20 24.04 -2.00 -7.60
N LEU A 21 23.40 -1.05 -6.92
CA LEU A 21 24.08 -0.03 -6.13
C LEU A 21 24.54 -0.54 -4.77
N ASN A 22 23.68 -1.30 -4.07
CA ASN A 22 23.97 -1.87 -2.76
C ASN A 22 23.26 -3.22 -2.59
N PRO A 23 23.98 -4.35 -2.72
CA PRO A 23 23.38 -5.68 -2.61
C PRO A 23 22.87 -6.03 -1.20
N ASP A 24 23.36 -5.32 -0.17
CA ASP A 24 22.95 -5.51 1.23
C ASP A 24 21.74 -4.65 1.64
N ALA A 25 21.18 -3.88 0.70
CA ALA A 25 20.02 -3.05 0.96
C ALA A 25 18.78 -3.90 1.26
N VAL A 26 18.04 -3.53 2.32
CA VAL A 26 16.75 -4.12 2.67
C VAL A 26 15.64 -3.20 2.20
N PHE A 27 14.73 -3.74 1.39
CA PHE A 27 13.57 -3.02 0.87
C PHE A 27 12.35 -3.29 1.75
N CYS A 28 11.63 -2.22 2.06
CA CYS A 28 10.37 -2.29 2.78
C CYS A 28 9.34 -1.45 2.02
N GLN A 29 8.40 -2.11 1.35
CA GLN A 29 7.23 -1.47 0.73
C GLN A 29 6.11 -1.40 1.75
N LEU A 30 5.52 -0.22 1.88
CA LEU A 30 4.35 0.03 2.71
C LEU A 30 3.33 0.76 1.86
N ASP A 31 2.25 0.10 1.50
CA ASP A 31 1.11 0.70 0.82
C ASP A 31 -0.21 0.19 1.41
N CYS A 32 -1.33 0.64 0.86
CA CYS A 32 -2.65 0.39 1.45
C CYS A 32 -3.27 -0.98 1.09
N PHE A 33 -2.93 -1.57 -0.06
CA PHE A 33 -3.73 -2.65 -0.65
C PHE A 33 -2.92 -3.80 -1.24
N SER A 34 -1.59 -3.70 -1.27
CA SER A 34 -0.73 -4.80 -1.63
C SER A 34 -0.61 -5.79 -0.47
N GLY A 35 -0.45 -7.06 -0.83
CA GLY A 35 -0.14 -8.13 0.12
C GLY A 35 1.12 -8.87 -0.33
N VAL A 36 1.37 -10.02 0.30
CA VAL A 36 2.48 -10.92 -0.09
C VAL A 36 2.38 -11.33 -1.57
N LEU A 37 1.16 -11.41 -2.09
CA LEU A 37 0.88 -11.68 -3.51
C LEU A 37 0.08 -10.51 -4.11
N PRO A 38 0.29 -10.20 -5.41
CA PRO A 38 -0.54 -9.23 -6.11
C PRO A 38 -2.02 -9.64 -6.09
N GLY A 39 -2.89 -8.66 -5.86
CA GLY A 39 -4.33 -8.82 -5.86
C GLY A 39 -5.04 -7.75 -6.69
N PRO A 40 -6.39 -7.77 -6.75
CA PRO A 40 -7.17 -6.88 -7.61
C PRO A 40 -6.97 -5.37 -7.35
N ARG A 41 -6.53 -5.01 -6.13
CA ARG A 41 -6.29 -3.62 -5.71
C ARG A 41 -4.81 -3.30 -5.50
N THR A 42 -3.90 -4.20 -5.88
CA THR A 42 -2.46 -3.88 -5.88
C THR A 42 -2.23 -2.62 -6.71
N ASN A 43 -1.35 -1.73 -6.23
CA ASN A 43 -1.08 -0.42 -6.81
C ASN A 43 -2.24 0.61 -6.80
N TYR A 44 -3.35 0.34 -6.10
CA TYR A 44 -4.35 1.39 -5.85
C TYR A 44 -3.82 2.40 -4.83
N LEU A 45 -4.09 3.68 -5.09
CA LEU A 45 -3.79 4.74 -4.11
C LEU A 45 -4.77 4.63 -2.94
N GLY A 46 -4.24 4.80 -1.74
CA GLY A 46 -5.02 4.76 -0.52
C GLY A 46 -4.44 5.66 0.55
N TYR A 47 -5.30 6.06 1.47
CA TYR A 47 -4.94 6.67 2.74
C TYR A 47 -5.63 5.87 3.85
N ASP A 48 -5.35 6.25 5.10
CA ASP A 48 -5.81 5.56 6.29
C ASP A 48 -7.34 5.34 6.31
N ASP A 49 -8.13 6.34 5.92
CA ASP A 49 -9.59 6.26 5.82
C ASP A 49 -10.08 5.16 4.86
N LEU A 50 -9.43 5.01 3.70
CA LEU A 50 -9.74 3.96 2.73
C LEU A 50 -9.40 2.57 3.28
N VAL A 51 -8.29 2.44 4.00
CA VAL A 51 -7.92 1.17 4.65
C VAL A 51 -8.90 0.85 5.78
N GLN A 52 -9.27 1.84 6.60
CA GLN A 52 -10.25 1.66 7.67
C GLN A 52 -11.63 1.25 7.13
N ALA A 53 -12.13 1.95 6.11
CA ALA A 53 -13.42 1.65 5.51
C ALA A 53 -13.43 0.23 4.90
N THR A 54 -12.38 -0.13 4.16
CA THR A 54 -12.31 -1.41 3.44
C THR A 54 -12.05 -2.62 4.32
N THR A 55 -11.47 -2.44 5.51
CA THR A 55 -11.27 -3.50 6.51
C THR A 55 -12.48 -3.73 7.41
N GLY A 56 -13.50 -2.85 7.33
CA GLY A 56 -14.70 -2.91 8.14
C GLY A 56 -14.52 -2.38 9.57
N ILE A 57 -13.38 -1.77 9.90
CA ILE A 57 -13.15 -1.22 11.24
C ILE A 57 -14.08 -0.04 11.53
N MET A 58 -14.41 0.76 10.51
CA MET A 58 -15.39 1.86 10.65
C MET A 58 -16.80 1.33 10.91
N LEU A 59 -17.21 0.19 10.33
CA LEU A 59 -18.50 -0.43 10.66
C LEU A 59 -18.51 -0.99 12.10
N ARG A 60 -17.34 -1.40 12.61
CA ARG A 60 -17.24 -1.95 13.96
C ARG A 60 -17.26 -0.88 15.04
N PHE A 61 -16.74 0.33 14.75
CA PHE A 61 -16.45 1.36 15.75
C PHE A 61 -16.88 2.78 15.37
N GLY A 62 -17.60 2.97 14.26
CA GLY A 62 -18.01 4.27 13.73
C GLY A 62 -19.49 4.31 13.32
N GLY A 63 -20.32 3.46 13.94
CA GLY A 63 -21.74 3.33 13.65
C GLY A 63 -22.09 2.15 12.74
N SER A 64 -23.36 2.07 12.35
CA SER A 64 -23.87 1.01 11.48
C SER A 64 -23.80 1.42 10.00
N MET A 65 -23.95 0.45 9.08
CA MET A 65 -24.09 0.75 7.66
C MET A 65 -25.30 1.66 7.38
N ASP A 66 -26.35 1.55 8.21
CA ASP A 66 -27.59 2.31 8.06
C ASP A 66 -27.52 3.69 8.73
N THR A 67 -26.68 3.84 9.76
CA THR A 67 -26.54 5.06 10.55
C THR A 67 -25.09 5.23 11.03
N PRO A 68 -24.30 6.12 10.40
CA PRO A 68 -22.98 6.48 10.92
C PRO A 68 -23.09 7.17 12.30
N GLU A 69 -22.02 7.10 13.10
CA GLU A 69 -21.89 7.81 14.38
C GLU A 69 -21.86 9.34 14.23
#